data_AF-A0A1Y2S6N9-F1
#
_entry.id   AF-A0A1Y2S6N9-F1
#
_cell.length_a   1.000
_cell.length_b   1.000
_cell.length_c   1.000
_cell.angle_alpha   90.00
_cell.angle_beta   90.00
_cell.angle_gamma   90.00
#
_symmetry.space_group_name_H-M   'P 1'
#
loop_
_entity.id
_entity.type
_entity.pdbx_description
1 polymer ?
#
loop_
_entity_poly.entity_id
_entity_poly.type
_entity_poly.pdbx_seq_one_letter_code
_entity_poly.pdbx_strand_id
1 'polypeptide(L)'
;MSDVNKLDDKQCPFDLSKYKSNDVVAPIGSLPWAIIQVYMGKKVYRSNWNFPVEYIRLAGVTDSNPYIEKYTPNNPTHWQPTQEDMMACDWEQMDCMLSFDLASGSSVARNPSKPNEPLAWGYIINTDWDNHFGTLNIEPNNKVDIVKVWAFIWNPVIFYFNFDVETKPDAESRQKVIELFQNNDLRVTVGGIAYNLGKTLPTGKGNWGAGDYGVVFQSRNTETQKLGTLLQQMQQTGQTKRFCLSW
;
A
#
# COMPACT_ATOMS: atom_id res chain seq x y z
N MET A 1 33.09 30.20 -28.72
CA MET A 1 32.40 30.78 -27.56
C MET A 1 31.38 29.76 -27.08
N SER A 2 31.78 28.99 -26.08
CA SER A 2 30.90 28.24 -25.18
C SER A 2 30.21 29.26 -24.27
N ASP A 3 28.88 29.25 -24.19
CA ASP A 3 28.08 29.69 -23.02
C ASP A 3 26.59 29.87 -23.38
N VAL A 4 25.84 28.78 -23.60
CA VAL A 4 24.38 28.77 -23.37
C VAL A 4 23.90 27.35 -23.05
N ASN A 5 24.42 26.75 -21.97
CA ASN A 5 23.79 25.59 -21.33
C ASN A 5 23.64 25.91 -19.84
N LYS A 6 22.77 26.88 -19.55
CA LYS A 6 22.20 27.01 -18.21
C LYS A 6 20.92 26.18 -18.21
N LEU A 7 20.96 25.07 -17.48
CA LEU A 7 19.77 24.35 -17.04
C LEU A 7 18.99 25.31 -16.14
N ASP A 8 17.98 25.97 -16.69
CA ASP A 8 16.98 26.62 -15.87
C ASP A 8 15.99 25.55 -15.38
N ASP A 9 15.88 25.41 -14.06
CA ASP A 9 14.91 24.59 -13.33
C ASP A 9 13.50 24.74 -13.92
N LYS A 10 13.07 23.77 -14.72
CA LYS A 10 11.67 23.69 -15.19
C LYS A 10 10.88 22.78 -14.27
N GLN A 11 10.74 23.23 -13.02
CA GLN A 11 9.63 22.81 -12.18
C GLN A 11 8.33 23.06 -12.95
N CYS A 12 7.38 22.11 -12.90
CA CYS A 12 6.06 22.29 -13.52
C CYS A 12 5.49 23.67 -13.10
N PRO A 13 5.16 24.58 -14.04
CA PRO A 13 4.76 25.94 -13.71
C PRO A 13 3.40 26.00 -12.98
N PHE A 14 2.65 24.89 -13.01
CA PHE A 14 1.40 24.72 -12.29
C PHE A 14 1.67 24.28 -10.85
N ASP A 15 1.95 25.26 -10.00
CA ASP A 15 1.84 25.06 -8.56
C ASP A 15 0.36 24.93 -8.17
N LEU A 16 -0.12 23.68 -8.08
CA LEU A 16 -1.50 23.35 -7.68
C LEU A 16 -1.89 23.96 -6.34
N SER A 17 -0.94 24.28 -5.45
CA SER A 17 -1.24 24.93 -4.18
C SER A 17 -1.77 26.36 -4.37
N LYS A 18 -1.43 27.04 -5.47
CA LYS A 18 -1.92 28.39 -5.83
C LYS A 18 -3.33 28.40 -6.41
N TYR A 19 -3.85 27.24 -6.81
CA TYR A 19 -5.17 27.08 -7.42
C TYR A 19 -6.14 26.29 -6.54
N LYS A 20 -5.77 26.00 -5.29
CA LYS A 20 -6.71 25.52 -4.27
C LYS A 20 -7.69 26.64 -3.94
N SER A 21 -8.74 26.75 -4.75
CA SER A 21 -9.95 27.51 -4.43
C SER A 21 -10.89 26.60 -3.64
N ASN A 22 -11.44 27.11 -2.54
CA ASN A 22 -12.51 26.43 -1.81
C ASN A 22 -13.88 26.57 -2.51
N ASP A 23 -13.98 27.39 -3.56
CA ASP A 23 -15.27 27.85 -4.10
C ASP A 23 -15.74 27.07 -5.33
N VAL A 24 -14.85 26.38 -6.05
CA VAL A 24 -15.23 25.51 -7.17
C VAL A 24 -14.34 24.26 -7.17
N VAL A 25 -14.74 23.28 -6.37
CA VAL A 25 -14.17 21.93 -6.44
C VAL A 25 -15.06 21.12 -7.39
N ALA A 26 -14.48 20.54 -8.43
CA ALA A 26 -15.21 19.61 -9.30
C ALA A 26 -15.96 18.56 -8.44
N PRO A 27 -17.21 18.21 -8.78
CA PRO A 27 -17.99 17.27 -7.96
C PRO A 27 -17.22 15.96 -7.75
N ILE A 28 -17.10 15.51 -6.49
CA ILE A 28 -16.53 14.20 -6.16
C ILE A 28 -17.29 13.13 -6.97
N GLY A 29 -16.56 12.18 -7.55
CA GLY A 29 -17.16 11.18 -8.43
C GLY A 29 -17.16 11.56 -9.91
N SER A 30 -16.99 12.84 -10.25
CA SER A 30 -16.97 13.27 -11.66
C SER A 30 -15.60 13.09 -12.32
N LEU A 31 -15.58 13.02 -13.66
CA LEU A 31 -14.32 13.00 -14.40
C LEU A 31 -13.42 14.21 -14.12
N PRO A 32 -13.90 15.47 -14.11
CA PRO A 32 -13.04 16.61 -13.78
C PRO A 32 -12.37 16.47 -12.41
N TRP A 33 -13.09 15.94 -11.40
CA TRP A 33 -12.50 15.62 -10.10
C TRP A 33 -11.45 14.52 -10.20
N ALA A 34 -11.71 13.44 -10.93
CA ALA A 34 -10.77 12.35 -11.14
C ALA A 34 -9.46 12.83 -11.79
N ILE A 35 -9.55 13.68 -12.81
CA ILE A 35 -8.38 14.25 -13.49
C ILE A 35 -7.55 15.13 -12.54
N ILE A 36 -8.20 15.92 -11.68
CA ILE A 36 -7.50 16.69 -10.64
C ILE A 36 -6.72 15.75 -9.72
N GLN A 37 -7.34 14.65 -9.26
CA GLN A 37 -6.65 13.67 -8.42
C GLN A 37 -5.45 13.03 -9.14
N VAL A 38 -5.60 12.67 -10.42
CA VAL A 38 -4.49 12.13 -11.24
C VAL A 38 -3.34 13.12 -11.37
N TYR A 39 -3.62 14.40 -11.60
CA TYR A 39 -2.58 15.44 -11.65
C TYR A 39 -1.91 15.68 -10.29
N MET A 40 -2.60 15.39 -9.18
CA MET A 40 -2.02 15.34 -7.84
C MET A 40 -1.21 14.05 -7.57
N GLY A 41 -1.02 13.20 -8.57
CA GLY A 41 -0.30 11.92 -8.45
C GLY A 41 -1.11 10.82 -7.77
N LYS A 42 -2.42 10.99 -7.60
CA LYS A 42 -3.30 9.95 -7.07
C LYS A 42 -3.70 8.96 -8.17
N LYS A 43 -4.09 7.77 -7.75
CA LYS A 43 -4.68 6.76 -8.61
C LYS A 43 -6.20 6.83 -8.46
N VAL A 44 -6.93 6.74 -9.56
CA VAL A 44 -8.39 6.86 -9.58
C VAL A 44 -8.96 5.75 -10.44
N TYR A 45 -10.11 5.22 -10.10
CA TYR A 45 -10.77 4.16 -10.86
C TYR A 45 -12.26 4.45 -10.98
N ARG A 46 -12.95 3.76 -11.88
CA ARG A 46 -14.42 3.75 -11.92
C ARG A 46 -14.91 2.64 -11.01
N SER A 47 -15.98 2.83 -10.26
CA SER A 47 -16.50 1.80 -9.34
C SER A 47 -16.86 0.46 -10.02
N ASN A 48 -17.13 0.48 -11.33
CA ASN A 48 -17.38 -0.70 -12.16
C ASN A 48 -16.13 -1.37 -12.75
N TRP A 49 -14.92 -0.83 -12.54
CA TRP A 49 -13.67 -1.43 -12.97
C TRP A 49 -13.18 -2.49 -12.00
N ASN A 50 -12.24 -3.32 -12.44
CA ASN A 50 -11.67 -4.37 -11.60
C ASN A 50 -10.69 -3.79 -10.56
N PHE A 51 -11.23 -3.32 -9.43
CA PHE A 51 -10.45 -2.82 -8.31
C PHE A 51 -9.74 -3.98 -7.57
N PRO A 52 -8.47 -3.80 -7.12
CA PRO A 52 -7.61 -2.62 -7.21
C PRO A 52 -6.64 -2.65 -8.41
N VAL A 53 -6.87 -3.51 -9.40
CA VAL A 53 -5.89 -3.76 -10.47
C VAL A 53 -6.11 -2.91 -11.71
N GLU A 54 -7.26 -2.25 -11.84
CA GLU A 54 -7.59 -1.31 -12.90
C GLU A 54 -7.78 0.10 -12.34
N TYR A 55 -6.97 1.05 -12.82
CA TYR A 55 -7.06 2.46 -12.44
C TYR A 55 -6.36 3.34 -13.47
N ILE A 56 -6.65 4.64 -13.46
CA ILE A 56 -5.88 5.64 -14.16
C ILE A 56 -4.82 6.27 -13.24
N ARG A 57 -3.65 6.59 -13.80
CA ARG A 57 -2.59 7.35 -13.14
C ARG A 57 -1.78 8.16 -14.14
N LEU A 58 -1.00 9.12 -13.63
CA LEU A 58 0.03 9.78 -14.42
C LEU A 58 1.20 8.81 -14.67
N ALA A 59 1.67 8.74 -15.91
CA ALA A 59 2.76 7.90 -16.36
C ALA A 59 3.62 8.59 -17.43
N GLY A 60 4.68 7.92 -17.88
CA GLY A 60 5.71 8.47 -18.77
C GLY A 60 6.89 9.10 -18.01
N VAL A 61 7.96 9.42 -18.74
CA VAL A 61 9.09 10.17 -18.19
C VAL A 61 8.62 11.61 -17.98
N THR A 62 8.71 12.08 -16.74
CA THR A 62 8.25 13.41 -16.29
C THR A 62 8.75 14.55 -17.19
N ASP A 63 9.90 14.35 -17.84
CA ASP A 63 10.60 15.38 -18.60
C ASP A 63 10.55 15.16 -20.13
N SER A 64 9.81 14.15 -20.62
CA SER A 64 9.88 13.78 -22.04
C SER A 64 8.56 13.45 -22.73
N ASN A 65 7.44 13.31 -22.00
CA ASN A 65 6.04 13.36 -22.45
C ASN A 65 5.14 12.64 -21.43
N PRO A 66 4.70 13.29 -20.35
CA PRO A 66 3.78 12.66 -19.41
C PRO A 66 2.43 12.40 -20.07
N TYR A 67 1.81 11.27 -19.75
CA TYR A 67 0.47 10.91 -20.21
C TYR A 67 -0.32 10.25 -19.08
N ILE A 68 -1.65 10.19 -19.21
CA ILE A 68 -2.49 9.40 -18.32
C ILE A 68 -2.55 8.00 -18.89
N GLU A 69 -2.19 7.00 -18.08
CA GLU A 69 -2.35 5.59 -18.45
C GLU A 69 -3.53 4.97 -17.73
N LYS A 70 -4.24 4.05 -18.38
CA LYS A 70 -5.08 3.06 -17.71
C LYS A 70 -4.21 1.87 -17.43
N TYR A 71 -3.87 1.69 -16.16
CA TYR A 71 -3.06 0.58 -15.69
C TYR A 71 -3.91 -0.69 -15.61
N THR A 72 -3.40 -1.77 -16.18
CA THR A 72 -3.80 -3.15 -15.89
C THR A 72 -2.53 -3.98 -15.73
N PRO A 73 -2.49 -5.05 -14.92
CA PRO A 73 -1.25 -5.75 -14.56
C PRO A 73 -0.39 -6.23 -15.74
N ASN A 74 -0.99 -6.43 -16.92
CA ASN A 74 -0.30 -6.96 -18.10
C ASN A 74 -0.41 -6.05 -19.34
N ASN A 75 -1.24 -5.02 -19.32
CA ASN A 75 -1.52 -4.20 -20.50
C ASN A 75 -1.83 -2.75 -20.12
N PRO A 76 -0.86 -1.98 -19.58
CA PRO A 76 -1.03 -0.55 -19.40
C PRO A 76 -1.17 0.13 -20.75
N THR A 77 -2.16 1.01 -20.90
CA THR A 77 -2.44 1.69 -22.17
C THR A 77 -2.56 3.19 -21.97
N HIS A 78 -2.21 3.97 -23.00
CA HIS A 78 -2.50 5.40 -23.00
C HIS A 78 -4.02 5.58 -22.90
N TRP A 79 -4.45 6.30 -21.88
CA TRP A 79 -5.86 6.50 -21.62
C TRP A 79 -6.32 7.87 -22.10
N GLN A 80 -7.46 7.86 -22.76
CA GLN A 80 -8.23 9.04 -23.12
C GLN A 80 -9.67 8.78 -22.66
N PRO A 81 -10.35 9.79 -22.09
CA PRO A 81 -11.71 9.61 -21.62
C PRO A 81 -12.63 9.26 -22.78
N THR A 82 -13.43 8.21 -22.60
CA THR A 82 -14.56 7.91 -23.47
C THR A 82 -15.74 8.84 -23.16
N GLN A 83 -16.79 8.83 -23.99
CA GLN A 83 -18.03 9.53 -23.66
C GLN A 83 -18.65 9.03 -22.34
N GLU A 84 -18.56 7.73 -22.07
CA GLU A 84 -19.02 7.16 -20.81
C GLU A 84 -18.23 7.74 -19.63
N ASP A 85 -16.90 7.78 -19.73
CA ASP A 85 -16.01 8.33 -18.71
C ASP A 85 -16.31 9.79 -18.39
N MET A 86 -16.58 10.61 -19.42
CA MET A 86 -16.91 12.02 -19.27
C MET A 86 -18.22 12.26 -18.54
N MET A 87 -19.19 11.35 -18.69
CA MET A 87 -20.52 11.45 -18.11
C MET A 87 -20.64 10.72 -16.76
N ALA A 88 -19.59 10.02 -16.34
CA ALA A 88 -19.61 9.21 -15.15
C ALA A 88 -19.50 10.04 -13.87
N CYS A 89 -20.21 9.59 -12.83
CA CYS A 89 -20.24 10.18 -11.49
C CYS A 89 -19.79 9.17 -10.41
N ASP A 90 -19.13 8.09 -10.83
CA ASP A 90 -18.69 6.93 -10.06
C ASP A 90 -17.16 6.79 -10.03
N TRP A 91 -16.43 7.90 -10.29
CA TRP A 91 -14.98 7.93 -10.14
C TRP A 91 -14.59 7.93 -8.66
N GLU A 92 -13.75 6.99 -8.28
CA GLU A 92 -13.29 6.80 -6.91
C GLU A 92 -11.77 6.90 -6.86
N GLN A 93 -11.27 7.62 -5.86
CA GLN A 93 -9.84 7.62 -5.58
C GLN A 93 -9.47 6.25 -5.00
N MET A 94 -8.40 5.67 -5.52
CA MET A 94 -7.80 4.47 -4.96
C MET A 94 -7.16 4.84 -3.61
N ASP A 95 -7.98 4.87 -2.58
CA ASP A 95 -7.58 5.23 -1.23
C ASP A 95 -7.11 3.99 -0.48
N CYS A 96 -5.89 4.07 0.04
CA CYS A 96 -5.43 3.12 1.03
C CYS A 96 -6.32 3.27 2.26
N MET A 97 -6.88 2.16 2.73
CA MET A 97 -7.53 2.12 4.03
C MET A 97 -6.48 2.19 5.14
N LEU A 98 -5.33 1.54 4.91
CA LEU A 98 -4.12 1.64 5.71
C LEU A 98 -2.89 1.80 4.80
N SER A 99 -2.06 2.81 5.03
CA SER A 99 -0.76 2.95 4.37
C SER A 99 0.38 3.10 5.38
N PHE A 100 1.55 2.59 4.98
CA PHE A 100 2.78 2.71 5.74
C PHE A 100 4.01 2.61 4.82
N ASP A 101 5.11 3.21 5.23
CA ASP A 101 6.42 2.95 4.64
C ASP A 101 7.10 1.81 5.38
N LEU A 102 7.67 0.87 4.63
CA LEU A 102 8.36 -0.30 5.18
C LEU A 102 9.77 -0.40 4.59
N ALA A 103 10.78 -0.44 5.46
CA ALA A 103 12.09 -1.00 5.16
C ALA A 103 12.12 -2.43 5.72
N SER A 104 12.26 -3.41 4.84
CA SER A 104 12.27 -4.82 5.24
C SER A 104 13.60 -5.18 5.89
N GLY A 105 13.54 -5.78 7.08
CA GLY A 105 14.68 -6.44 7.73
C GLY A 105 14.54 -7.96 7.67
N SER A 106 15.41 -8.66 8.39
CA SER A 106 15.33 -10.10 8.55
C SER A 106 15.80 -10.54 9.94
N SER A 107 15.27 -11.66 10.41
CA SER A 107 15.81 -12.36 11.57
C SER A 107 16.62 -13.57 11.12
N VAL A 108 17.78 -13.80 11.74
CA VAL A 108 18.48 -15.09 11.67
C VAL A 108 18.08 -15.96 12.87
N ALA A 109 17.84 -17.25 12.64
CA ALA A 109 17.55 -18.17 13.73
C ALA A 109 18.74 -18.29 14.68
N ARG A 110 18.49 -18.43 15.99
CA ARG A 110 19.37 -19.25 16.85
C ARG A 110 19.08 -20.74 16.59
N ASN A 111 19.09 -21.20 15.33
CA ASN A 111 19.00 -22.62 15.03
C ASN A 111 20.44 -23.16 14.99
N PRO A 112 20.87 -24.00 15.94
CA PRO A 112 22.24 -24.52 16.00
C PRO A 112 22.65 -25.25 14.73
N SER A 113 21.68 -25.82 13.99
CA SER A 113 21.91 -26.56 12.75
C SER A 113 21.98 -25.68 11.51
N LYS A 114 21.46 -24.45 11.57
CA LYS A 114 21.43 -23.47 10.46
C LYS A 114 21.57 -22.03 10.99
N PRO A 115 22.71 -21.68 11.59
CA PRO A 115 22.87 -20.44 12.34
C PRO A 115 22.80 -19.15 11.50
N ASN A 116 22.84 -19.26 10.16
CA ASN A 116 22.95 -18.12 9.25
C ASN A 116 21.79 -18.02 8.22
N GLU A 117 20.76 -18.86 8.30
CA GLU A 117 19.62 -18.77 7.39
C GLU A 117 18.53 -17.83 7.97
N PRO A 118 18.07 -16.82 7.20
CA PRO A 118 16.99 -15.96 7.64
C PRO A 118 15.69 -16.76 7.86
N LEU A 119 15.06 -16.59 9.03
CA LEU A 119 13.77 -17.21 9.36
C LEU A 119 12.57 -16.45 8.79
N ALA A 120 12.72 -15.14 8.60
CA ALA A 120 11.64 -14.27 8.16
C ALA A 120 12.19 -12.97 7.57
N TRP A 121 11.38 -12.34 6.73
CA TRP A 121 11.60 -10.99 6.20
C TRP A 121 10.39 -10.10 6.44
N GLY A 122 10.62 -8.81 6.55
CA GLY A 122 9.58 -7.81 6.75
C GLY A 122 9.87 -6.93 7.96
N TYR A 123 8.87 -6.73 8.81
CA TYR A 123 9.00 -5.91 10.01
C TYR A 123 8.35 -6.58 11.22
N ILE A 124 9.03 -6.52 12.36
CA ILE A 124 8.47 -6.95 13.64
C ILE A 124 9.02 -6.10 14.78
N ILE A 125 8.13 -5.74 15.70
CA ILE A 125 8.49 -5.27 17.04
C ILE A 125 8.10 -6.36 18.01
N ASN A 126 9.04 -7.20 18.41
CA ASN A 126 8.80 -8.25 19.39
C ASN A 126 9.54 -7.89 20.68
N THR A 127 8.78 -7.52 21.71
CA THR A 127 9.32 -7.11 23.02
C THR A 127 10.03 -8.25 23.75
N ASP A 128 9.77 -9.50 23.41
CA ASP A 128 10.16 -10.66 24.23
C ASP A 128 11.38 -11.40 23.67
N TRP A 129 11.80 -11.14 22.43
CA TRP A 129 12.78 -11.98 21.70
C TRP A 129 14.06 -11.26 21.24
N ASP A 130 14.29 -10.00 21.62
CA ASP A 130 15.42 -9.14 21.19
C ASP A 130 15.60 -8.97 19.65
N ASN A 131 14.81 -9.67 18.83
CA ASN A 131 14.98 -9.77 17.39
C ASN A 131 14.05 -8.81 16.65
N HIS A 132 14.13 -7.53 17.00
CA HIS A 132 13.51 -6.46 16.22
C HIS A 132 14.20 -6.37 14.86
N PHE A 133 13.42 -6.32 13.79
CA PHE A 133 13.98 -6.06 12.47
C PHE A 133 12.99 -5.33 11.58
N GLY A 134 13.56 -4.64 10.60
CA GLY A 134 12.83 -3.73 9.72
C GLY A 134 12.39 -2.46 10.42
N THR A 135 11.89 -1.51 9.65
CA THR A 135 11.26 -0.29 10.15
C THR A 135 9.95 -0.07 9.42
N LEU A 136 8.89 0.27 10.16
CA LEU A 136 7.57 0.53 9.60
C LEU A 136 7.04 1.84 10.18
N ASN A 137 6.67 2.76 9.29
CA ASN A 137 6.09 4.05 9.65
C ASN A 137 4.68 4.14 9.08
N ILE A 138 3.67 4.05 9.94
CA ILE A 138 2.26 4.21 9.56
C ILE A 138 2.00 5.66 9.17
N GLU A 139 1.31 5.88 8.04
CA GLU A 139 0.90 7.22 7.66
C GLU A 139 -0.17 7.79 8.60
N PRO A 140 -0.20 9.11 8.82
CA PRO A 140 -1.30 9.74 9.51
C PRO A 140 -2.60 9.65 8.67
N ASN A 141 -3.75 9.70 9.35
CA ASN A 141 -5.09 9.78 8.75
C ASN A 141 -5.55 8.54 7.94
N ASN A 142 -5.14 7.35 8.36
CA ASN A 142 -5.71 6.10 7.83
C ASN A 142 -7.20 5.98 8.16
N LYS A 143 -7.95 5.28 7.29
CA LYS A 143 -9.41 5.11 7.38
C LYS A 143 -9.84 3.91 8.23
N VAL A 144 -8.88 3.21 8.82
CA VAL A 144 -9.10 2.05 9.69
C VAL A 144 -8.71 2.36 11.12
N ASP A 145 -9.31 1.65 12.07
CA ASP A 145 -9.02 1.80 13.49
C ASP A 145 -7.72 1.09 13.94
N ILE A 146 -6.83 0.76 13.00
CA ILE A 146 -5.51 0.20 13.29
C ILE A 146 -4.57 1.34 13.69
N VAL A 147 -4.06 1.28 14.92
CA VAL A 147 -3.18 2.31 15.49
C VAL A 147 -1.72 1.88 15.51
N LYS A 148 -1.45 0.57 15.44
CA LYS A 148 -0.09 0.03 15.46
C LYS A 148 0.00 -1.27 14.67
N VAL A 149 1.15 -1.48 14.04
CA VAL A 149 1.53 -2.76 13.44
C VAL A 149 2.64 -3.35 14.31
N TRP A 150 2.42 -4.57 14.79
CA TRP A 150 3.39 -5.32 15.60
C TRP A 150 4.22 -6.26 14.73
N ALA A 151 3.60 -6.86 13.72
CA ALA A 151 4.30 -7.71 12.75
C ALA A 151 3.70 -7.54 11.36
N PHE A 152 4.56 -7.50 10.35
CA PHE A 152 4.24 -7.63 8.93
C PHE A 152 5.34 -8.47 8.30
N ILE A 153 5.22 -9.79 8.41
CA ILE A 153 6.33 -10.72 8.15
C ILE A 153 5.93 -11.85 7.21
N TRP A 154 6.89 -12.25 6.38
CA TRP A 154 6.86 -13.51 5.65
C TRP A 154 7.88 -14.48 6.24
N ASN A 155 7.43 -15.68 6.62
CA ASN A 155 8.27 -16.77 7.08
C ASN A 155 8.23 -17.92 6.05
N PRO A 156 9.33 -18.17 5.31
CA PRO A 156 9.38 -19.23 4.31
C PRO A 156 9.43 -20.64 4.93
N VAL A 157 9.89 -20.79 6.17
CA VAL A 157 10.11 -22.10 6.81
C VAL A 157 8.78 -22.77 7.14
N ILE A 158 7.84 -21.99 7.67
CA ILE A 158 6.47 -22.44 7.97
C ILE A 158 5.45 -22.02 6.90
N PHE A 159 5.92 -21.46 5.78
CA PHE A 159 5.13 -20.95 4.65
C PHE A 159 3.97 -20.05 5.11
N TYR A 160 4.32 -19.00 5.85
CA TYR A 160 3.35 -18.23 6.60
C TYR A 160 3.60 -16.74 6.55
N PHE A 161 2.57 -15.98 6.16
CA PHE A 161 2.55 -14.55 6.35
C PHE A 161 1.72 -14.19 7.55
N ASN A 162 2.23 -13.25 8.31
CA ASN A 162 1.56 -12.78 9.49
C ASN A 162 1.55 -11.25 9.54
N PHE A 163 0.35 -10.73 9.73
CA PHE A 163 0.08 -9.32 9.93
C PHE A 163 -0.65 -9.15 11.26
N ASP A 164 0.09 -8.73 12.29
CA ASP A 164 -0.42 -8.51 13.65
C ASP A 164 -0.54 -7.01 13.88
N VAL A 165 -1.76 -6.58 14.23
CA VAL A 165 -2.12 -5.18 14.38
C VAL A 165 -2.80 -4.95 15.73
N GLU A 166 -2.62 -3.74 16.24
CA GLU A 166 -3.34 -3.23 17.39
C GLU A 166 -4.36 -2.21 16.93
N THR A 167 -5.56 -2.34 17.47
CA THR A 167 -6.67 -1.43 17.20
C THR A 167 -6.77 -0.35 18.27
N LYS A 168 -7.61 0.67 18.05
CA LYS A 168 -7.99 1.60 19.14
C LYS A 168 -8.47 0.78 20.35
N PRO A 169 -8.17 1.23 21.59
CA PRO A 169 -8.39 0.45 22.81
C PRO A 169 -9.87 0.43 23.24
N ASP A 170 -10.74 0.02 22.32
CA ASP A 170 -12.17 -0.17 22.53
C ASP A 170 -12.68 -1.39 21.74
N ALA A 171 -13.72 -2.02 22.26
CA ALA A 171 -14.24 -3.27 21.69
C ALA A 171 -14.88 -3.08 20.31
N GLU A 172 -15.43 -1.89 20.02
CA GLU A 172 -16.11 -1.61 18.76
C GLU A 172 -15.10 -1.50 17.61
N SER A 173 -14.03 -0.74 17.79
CA SER A 173 -12.93 -0.63 16.82
C SER A 173 -12.26 -1.99 16.56
N ARG A 174 -12.00 -2.77 17.61
CA ARG A 174 -11.48 -4.12 17.47
C ARG A 174 -12.42 -5.01 16.64
N GLN A 175 -13.72 -4.95 16.92
CA GLN A 175 -14.72 -5.74 16.20
C GLN A 175 -14.80 -5.31 14.71
N LYS A 176 -14.75 -4.00 14.42
CA LYS A 176 -14.70 -3.49 13.04
C LYS A 176 -13.51 -4.05 12.25
N VAL A 177 -12.31 -4.08 12.85
CA VAL A 177 -11.12 -4.64 12.17
C VAL A 177 -11.21 -6.16 12.00
N ILE A 178 -11.78 -6.87 12.97
CA ILE A 178 -12.07 -8.31 12.83
C ILE A 178 -13.00 -8.55 11.64
N GLU A 179 -14.12 -7.84 11.57
CA GLU A 179 -15.09 -7.95 10.48
C GLU A 179 -14.46 -7.57 9.14
N LEU A 180 -13.56 -6.59 9.12
CA LEU A 180 -12.83 -6.20 7.93
C LEU A 180 -12.00 -7.35 7.36
N PHE A 181 -11.24 -8.06 8.20
CA PHE A 181 -10.45 -9.24 7.78
C PHE A 181 -11.30 -10.48 7.44
N GLN A 182 -12.47 -10.63 8.06
CA GLN A 182 -13.36 -11.78 7.85
C GLN A 182 -14.18 -11.65 6.56
N ASN A 183 -14.68 -10.45 6.29
CA ASN A 183 -15.67 -10.23 5.24
C ASN A 183 -15.04 -9.87 3.90
N ASN A 184 -13.84 -9.28 3.91
CA ASN A 184 -13.21 -8.70 2.73
C ASN A 184 -11.80 -9.27 2.49
N ASP A 185 -11.39 -9.31 1.22
CA ASP A 185 -10.07 -9.76 0.81
C ASP A 185 -9.04 -8.69 1.09
N LEU A 186 -8.04 -8.98 1.93
CA LEU A 186 -6.91 -8.09 2.14
C LEU A 186 -6.06 -8.04 0.86
N ARG A 187 -5.94 -6.85 0.28
CA ARG A 187 -5.07 -6.58 -0.86
C ARG A 187 -3.99 -5.58 -0.48
N VAL A 188 -2.75 -5.93 -0.82
CA VAL A 188 -1.55 -5.11 -0.59
C VAL A 188 -1.04 -4.60 -1.93
N THR A 189 -0.89 -3.29 -2.08
CA THR A 189 -0.30 -2.69 -3.28
C THR A 189 1.04 -2.04 -2.95
N VAL A 190 2.09 -2.39 -3.71
CA VAL A 190 3.45 -1.85 -3.57
C VAL A 190 4.00 -1.52 -4.96
N GLY A 191 4.42 -0.28 -5.18
CA GLY A 191 4.98 0.13 -6.48
C GLY A 191 4.04 -0.04 -7.68
N GLY A 192 2.73 -0.11 -7.44
CA GLY A 192 1.72 -0.36 -8.49
C GLY A 192 1.34 -1.82 -8.70
N ILE A 193 2.08 -2.76 -8.10
CA ILE A 193 1.76 -4.19 -8.12
C ILE A 193 0.84 -4.53 -6.95
N ALA A 194 -0.26 -5.22 -7.21
CA ALA A 194 -1.22 -5.65 -6.20
C ALA A 194 -1.07 -7.14 -5.88
N TYR A 195 -1.13 -7.49 -4.60
CA TYR A 195 -1.06 -8.84 -4.05
C TYR A 195 -2.36 -9.11 -3.29
N ASN A 196 -3.16 -10.08 -3.75
CA ASN A 196 -4.40 -10.47 -3.04
C ASN A 196 -4.08 -11.54 -1.98
N LEU A 197 -3.98 -11.13 -0.72
CA LEU A 197 -3.69 -12.03 0.40
C LEU A 197 -4.92 -12.82 0.85
N GLY A 198 -6.10 -12.47 0.33
CA GLY A 198 -7.38 -13.09 0.63
C GLY A 198 -7.94 -12.66 1.98
N LYS A 199 -8.97 -13.36 2.43
CA LYS A 199 -9.60 -13.19 3.73
C LYS A 199 -9.33 -14.36 4.67
N THR A 200 -9.35 -14.11 5.96
CA THR A 200 -9.01 -15.12 6.98
C THR A 200 -9.90 -14.94 8.19
N LEU A 201 -10.06 -15.98 9.02
CA LEU A 201 -10.60 -15.79 10.37
C LEU A 201 -9.45 -15.30 11.26
N PRO A 202 -9.43 -14.02 11.68
CA PRO A 202 -8.34 -13.52 12.47
C PRO A 202 -8.35 -14.15 13.87
N THR A 203 -7.18 -14.43 14.43
CA THR A 203 -7.09 -14.95 15.80
C THR A 203 -7.26 -13.82 16.81
N GLY A 204 -8.12 -14.04 17.82
CA GLY A 204 -8.61 -12.99 18.71
C GLY A 204 -7.66 -12.49 19.82
N LYS A 205 -6.41 -12.92 19.86
CA LYS A 205 -5.40 -12.34 20.75
C LYS A 205 -4.15 -12.10 19.91
N GLY A 206 -3.62 -10.87 19.94
CA GLY A 206 -2.36 -10.54 19.27
C GLY A 206 -1.26 -11.49 19.72
N ASN A 207 -0.40 -11.92 18.79
CA ASN A 207 0.64 -12.89 19.10
C ASN A 207 1.91 -12.21 19.65
N TRP A 208 2.11 -10.91 19.41
CA TRP A 208 3.38 -10.23 19.69
C TRP A 208 3.23 -8.89 20.41
N GLY A 209 2.38 -8.85 21.43
CA GLY A 209 2.28 -7.70 22.34
C GLY A 209 1.06 -6.80 22.14
N ALA A 210 0.22 -7.06 21.14
CA ALA A 210 -1.00 -6.28 20.90
C ALA A 210 -2.11 -6.47 21.96
N GLY A 211 -1.93 -7.41 22.90
CA GLY A 211 -2.84 -7.62 24.04
C GLY A 211 -4.29 -7.92 23.61
N ASP A 212 -5.24 -7.45 24.41
CA ASP A 212 -6.68 -7.67 24.19
C ASP A 212 -7.23 -6.95 22.94
N TYR A 213 -6.53 -5.92 22.44
CA TYR A 213 -6.90 -5.15 21.25
C TYR A 213 -6.15 -5.58 19.98
N GLY A 214 -5.44 -6.70 20.07
CA GLY A 214 -4.72 -7.33 18.97
C GLY A 214 -5.62 -8.11 18.02
N VAL A 215 -5.33 -7.98 16.73
CA VAL A 215 -5.97 -8.75 15.65
C VAL A 215 -4.87 -9.27 14.73
N VAL A 216 -4.88 -10.59 14.47
CA VAL A 216 -3.85 -11.24 13.66
C VAL A 216 -4.45 -11.76 12.38
N PHE A 217 -3.93 -11.31 11.25
CA PHE A 217 -4.23 -11.83 9.92
C PHE A 217 -3.12 -12.78 9.46
N GLN A 218 -3.51 -13.93 8.88
CA GLN A 218 -2.58 -15.01 8.59
C GLN A 218 -2.89 -15.68 7.25
N SER A 219 -1.97 -15.63 6.29
CA SER A 219 -2.18 -16.21 4.95
C SER A 219 -1.03 -17.10 4.49
N ARG A 220 -1.35 -18.05 3.60
CA ARG A 220 -0.40 -19.02 3.00
C ARG A 220 -0.53 -19.12 1.48
N ASN A 221 -1.31 -18.23 0.87
CA ASN A 221 -1.61 -18.34 -0.55
C ASN A 221 -0.40 -17.98 -1.43
N THR A 222 -0.52 -18.20 -2.74
CA THR A 222 0.56 -17.94 -3.70
C THR A 222 0.92 -16.45 -3.81
N GLU A 223 -0.06 -15.55 -3.70
CA GLU A 223 0.19 -14.10 -3.71
C GLU A 223 0.98 -13.63 -2.50
N THR A 224 0.75 -14.28 -1.36
CA THR A 224 1.49 -14.08 -0.12
C THR A 224 2.96 -14.46 -0.28
N GLN A 225 3.25 -15.55 -0.98
CA GLN A 225 4.63 -15.96 -1.29
C GLN A 225 5.32 -14.93 -2.20
N LYS A 226 4.61 -14.41 -3.21
CA LYS A 226 5.14 -13.34 -4.09
C LYS A 226 5.45 -12.06 -3.32
N LEU A 227 4.58 -11.67 -2.39
CA LEU A 227 4.83 -10.54 -1.48
C LEU A 227 6.06 -10.83 -0.59
N GLY A 228 6.19 -12.06 -0.09
CA GLY A 228 7.36 -12.52 0.64
C GLY A 228 8.68 -12.38 -0.13
N THR A 229 8.69 -12.73 -1.41
CA THR A 229 9.84 -12.52 -2.30
C THR A 229 10.19 -11.02 -2.43
N LEU A 230 9.19 -10.14 -2.52
CA LEU A 230 9.42 -8.70 -2.53
C LEU A 230 10.07 -8.23 -1.23
N LEU A 231 9.59 -8.69 -0.06
CA LEU A 231 10.17 -8.35 1.24
C LEU A 231 11.63 -8.80 1.35
N GLN A 232 11.96 -9.98 0.82
CA GLN A 232 13.33 -10.47 0.75
C GLN A 232 14.22 -9.58 -0.13
N GLN A 233 13.74 -9.18 -1.31
CA GLN A 233 14.47 -8.28 -2.22
C GLN A 233 14.68 -6.89 -1.62
N MET A 234 13.67 -6.35 -0.94
CA MET A 234 13.77 -5.07 -0.24
C MET A 234 14.85 -5.10 0.84
N GLN A 235 14.95 -6.20 1.60
CA GLN A 235 15.98 -6.36 2.62
C GLN A 235 17.39 -6.39 2.01
N GLN A 236 17.58 -7.07 0.88
CA GLN A 236 18.88 -7.13 0.18
C GLN A 236 19.31 -5.77 -0.39
N THR A 237 18.34 -4.97 -0.86
CA THR A 237 18.59 -3.69 -1.52
C THR A 237 18.57 -2.50 -0.55
N GLY A 238 18.11 -2.69 0.69
CA GLY A 238 17.89 -1.61 1.65
C GLY A 238 16.77 -0.64 1.25
N GLN A 239 15.94 -0.99 0.26
CA GLN A 239 14.89 -0.10 -0.22
C GLN A 239 13.73 0.00 0.77
N THR A 240 13.34 1.23 1.08
CA THR A 240 12.05 1.52 1.70
C THR A 240 10.99 1.66 0.61
N LYS A 241 9.84 1.02 0.78
CA LYS A 241 8.70 1.14 -0.13
C LYS A 241 7.42 1.50 0.61
N ARG A 242 6.55 2.21 -0.07
CA ARG A 242 5.17 2.48 0.38
C ARG A 242 4.29 1.27 0.15
N PHE A 243 3.60 0.84 1.21
CA PHE A 243 2.58 -0.19 1.19
C PHE A 243 1.21 0.49 1.34
N CYS A 244 0.28 0.05 0.51
CA CYS A 244 -1.11 0.49 0.51
C CYS A 244 -2.00 -0.74 0.69
N LEU A 245 -2.72 -0.79 1.80
CA LEU A 245 -3.65 -1.87 2.13
C LEU A 245 -5.08 -1.40 1.90
N SER A 246 -5.84 -2.27 1.24
CA SER A 246 -7.27 -2.15 1.04
C SER A 246 -7.93 -3.47 1.37
N TRP A 247 -9.18 -3.41 1.80
CA TRP A 247 -10.02 -4.56 2.08
C TRP A 247 -11.24 -4.48 1.16
#